data_AF-A0A0P8X0T5-F1
#
_entry.id   AF-A0A0P8X0T5-F1
#
_cell.length_a   1.000
_cell.length_b   1.000
_cell.length_c   1.000
_cell.angle_alpha   90.00
_cell.angle_beta   90.00
_cell.angle_gamma   90.00
#
_symmetry.space_group_name_H-M   'P 1'
#
loop_
_entity.id
_entity.type
_entity.pdbx_description
1 polymer ?
#
loop_
_entity_poly.entity_id
_entity_poly.type
_entity_poly.pdbx_seq_one_letter_code
_entity_poly.pdbx_strand_id
1 'polypeptide(L)'
;MKVSVELSDTEIVSVKVVEHKETQGISDAAIDKIPKEIVEGQTLNVDVAAGASVTSKAILDAVEDCIKQAGGDVGSLKTTAK
;
A
#
# COMPACT_ATOMS: atom_id res chain seq x y z
N MET A 1 -12.32 3.52 0.91
CA MET A 1 -11.03 3.83 1.54
C MET A 1 -10.31 4.81 0.63
N LYS A 2 -9.75 5.89 1.17
CA LYS A 2 -8.94 6.87 0.45
C LYS A 2 -7.50 6.69 0.89
N VAL A 3 -6.62 6.55 -0.09
CA VAL A 3 -5.17 6.54 0.10
C VAL A 3 -4.59 7.68 -0.72
N SER A 4 -3.53 8.28 -0.21
CA SER A 4 -2.73 9.29 -0.87
C SER A 4 -1.36 8.66 -1.09
N VAL A 5 -1.00 8.51 -2.35
CA VAL A 5 0.28 7.96 -2.78
C VAL A 5 1.03 9.09 -3.49
N GLU A 6 2.25 9.32 -3.07
CA GLU A 6 3.17 10.27 -3.66
C GLU A 6 4.26 9.49 -4.39
N LEU A 7 4.38 9.73 -5.69
CA LEU A 7 5.32 9.06 -6.57
C LEU A 7 6.25 10.12 -7.15
N SER A 8 7.54 9.82 -7.15
CA SER A 8 8.55 10.52 -7.92
C SER A 8 8.76 9.82 -9.27
N ASP A 9 9.61 10.38 -10.12
CA ASP A 9 9.97 9.78 -11.42
C ASP A 9 10.49 8.34 -11.33
N THR A 10 11.07 7.94 -10.18
CA THR A 10 11.73 6.64 -10.01
C THR A 10 11.24 5.81 -8.83
N GLU A 11 10.50 6.39 -7.88
CA GLU A 11 10.20 5.72 -6.60
C GLU A 11 8.92 6.24 -5.93
N ILE A 12 8.39 5.42 -5.02
CA ILE A 12 7.29 5.76 -4.10
C ILE A 12 7.86 6.61 -2.97
N VAL A 13 7.48 7.89 -2.92
CA VAL A 13 7.94 8.85 -1.91
C VAL A 13 7.20 8.65 -0.59
N SER A 14 5.87 8.54 -0.67
CA SER A 14 5.06 8.38 0.52
C SER A 14 3.71 7.71 0.22
N VAL A 15 3.22 6.93 1.16
CA VAL A 15 1.88 6.32 1.10
C VAL A 15 1.18 6.61 2.43
N LYS A 16 -0.02 7.18 2.37
CA LYS A 16 -0.82 7.52 3.55
C LYS A 16 -2.28 7.14 3.35
N VAL A 17 -2.88 6.49 4.34
CA VAL A 17 -4.32 6.24 4.34
C VAL A 17 -5.03 7.47 4.91
N VAL A 18 -5.78 8.17 4.06
CA VAL A 18 -6.50 9.41 4.44
C VAL A 18 -7.86 9.08 5.06
N GLU A 19 -8.52 8.01 4.60
CA GLU A 19 -9.85 7.64 5.08
C GLU A 19 -10.07 6.13 4.93
N HIS A 20 -10.43 5.42 6.00
CA HIS A 20 -10.82 4.01 5.95
C HIS A 20 -12.12 3.79 6.73
N LYS A 21 -12.86 2.75 6.36
CA LYS A 21 -14.11 2.34 7.05
C LYS A 21 -13.95 0.99 7.78
N GLU A 22 -12.71 0.64 8.07
CA GLU A 22 -12.37 -0.64 8.68
C GLU A 22 -12.54 -0.60 10.20
N THR A 23 -12.62 -1.78 10.82
CA THR A 23 -12.79 -1.88 12.26
C THR A 23 -11.57 -1.31 12.98
N GLN A 24 -11.81 -0.21 13.71
CA GLN A 24 -10.81 0.44 14.55
C GLN A 24 -10.26 -0.56 15.59
N GLY A 25 -8.94 -0.62 15.74
CA GLY A 25 -8.20 -1.54 16.58
C GLY A 25 -7.81 -2.88 15.92
N ILE A 26 -8.47 -3.30 14.84
CA ILE A 26 -8.12 -4.54 14.11
C ILE A 26 -7.20 -4.22 12.93
N SER A 27 -7.52 -3.15 12.21
CA SER A 27 -6.91 -2.81 10.93
C SER A 27 -5.80 -1.76 11.02
N ASP A 28 -5.66 -1.08 12.17
CA ASP A 28 -4.62 -0.07 12.39
C ASP A 28 -3.21 -0.60 12.13
N ALA A 29 -2.94 -1.84 12.53
CA ALA A 29 -1.65 -2.48 12.28
C ALA A 29 -1.36 -2.60 10.76
N ALA A 30 -2.36 -2.95 9.96
CA ALA A 30 -2.21 -2.99 8.50
C ALA A 30 -2.07 -1.57 7.92
N ILE A 31 -2.84 -0.61 8.43
CA ILE A 31 -2.87 0.77 7.95
C ILE A 31 -1.56 1.51 8.22
N ASP A 32 -0.84 1.22 9.31
CA ASP A 32 0.48 1.82 9.56
C ASP A 32 1.61 1.02 8.90
N LYS A 33 1.56 -0.31 8.97
CA LYS A 33 2.66 -1.18 8.55
C LYS A 33 2.75 -1.32 7.03
N ILE A 34 1.63 -1.55 6.34
CA ILE A 34 1.61 -1.80 4.89
C ILE A 34 2.17 -0.59 4.11
N PRO A 35 1.73 0.65 4.35
CA PRO A 35 2.30 1.81 3.65
C PRO A 35 3.79 2.00 3.87
N LYS A 36 4.28 1.79 5.11
CA LYS A 36 5.71 1.84 5.42
C LYS A 36 6.49 0.79 4.64
N GLU A 37 6.04 -0.46 4.65
CA GLU A 37 6.76 -1.53 3.95
C GLU A 37 6.78 -1.32 2.43
N ILE A 38 5.71 -0.73 1.86
CA ILE A 38 5.68 -0.37 0.44
C ILE A 38 6.72 0.70 0.11
N VAL A 39 6.82 1.75 0.93
CA VAL A 39 7.77 2.85 0.71
C VAL A 39 9.21 2.39 0.97
N GLU A 40 9.47 1.65 2.05
CA GLU A 40 10.82 1.16 2.38
C GLU A 40 11.29 0.07 1.42
N GLY A 41 10.39 -0.84 1.03
CA GLY A 41 10.73 -1.96 0.14
C GLY A 41 10.58 -1.63 -1.33
N GLN A 42 9.99 -0.48 -1.69
CA GLN A 42 9.60 -0.13 -3.05
C GLN A 42 8.90 -1.31 -3.75
N THR A 43 8.01 -1.98 -3.01
CA THR A 43 7.37 -3.23 -3.44
C THR A 43 5.93 -3.29 -2.93
N LEU A 44 5.06 -3.87 -3.74
CA LEU A 44 3.69 -4.20 -3.35
C LEU A 44 3.61 -5.65 -2.80
N ASN A 45 4.70 -6.40 -2.81
CA ASN A 45 4.79 -7.75 -2.27
C ASN A 45 5.18 -7.71 -0.78
N VAL A 46 4.30 -7.14 0.05
CA VAL A 46 4.49 -7.01 1.50
C VAL A 46 3.56 -7.97 2.26
N ASP A 47 3.98 -8.37 3.46
CA ASP A 47 3.22 -9.30 4.30
C ASP A 47 1.92 -8.69 4.81
N VAL A 48 0.80 -9.34 4.48
CA VAL A 48 -0.52 -8.98 5.02
C VAL A 48 -0.57 -9.22 6.53
N ALA A 49 -1.06 -8.23 7.28
CA ALA A 49 -1.17 -8.35 8.73
C ALA A 49 -2.20 -9.43 9.12
N ALA A 50 -1.81 -10.33 10.03
CA ALA A 50 -2.69 -11.38 10.55
C ALA A 50 -3.90 -10.76 11.26
N GLY A 51 -5.11 -11.10 10.84
CA GLY A 51 -6.36 -10.53 11.36
C GLY A 51 -6.87 -9.28 10.61
N ALA A 52 -6.07 -8.72 9.71
CA ALA A 52 -6.45 -7.58 8.86
C ALA A 52 -6.12 -7.83 7.38
N SER A 53 -6.25 -9.09 6.93
CA SER A 53 -5.93 -9.48 5.55
C SER A 53 -6.80 -8.77 4.52
N VAL A 54 -8.09 -8.55 4.83
CA VAL A 54 -9.01 -7.81 3.96
C VAL A 54 -8.57 -6.35 3.82
N THR A 55 -8.27 -5.69 4.94
CA THR A 55 -7.76 -4.32 4.96
C THR A 55 -6.44 -4.20 4.19
N SER A 56 -5.49 -5.11 4.47
CA SER A 56 -4.16 -5.10 3.86
C SER A 56 -4.27 -5.22 2.34
N LYS A 57 -5.11 -6.13 1.86
CA LYS A 57 -5.38 -6.28 0.43
C LYS A 57 -6.06 -5.06 -0.17
N ALA A 58 -7.02 -4.45 0.53
CA ALA A 58 -7.64 -3.22 0.08
C ALA A 58 -6.64 -2.06 -0.04
N ILE A 59 -5.63 -1.99 0.84
CA ILE A 59 -4.58 -0.94 0.80
C ILE A 59 -3.71 -1.19 -0.42
N LEU A 60 -3.27 -2.43 -0.62
CA LEU A 60 -2.46 -2.81 -1.78
C LEU A 60 -3.17 -2.53 -3.10
N ASP A 61 -4.43 -2.93 -3.22
CA ASP A 61 -5.23 -2.69 -4.42
C ASP A 61 -5.40 -1.17 -4.67
N ALA A 62 -5.63 -0.38 -3.62
CA ALA A 62 -5.78 1.08 -3.75
C ALA A 62 -4.46 1.79 -4.12
N VAL A 63 -3.34 1.36 -3.53
CA VAL A 63 -2.01 1.90 -3.85
C VAL A 63 -1.62 1.53 -5.28
N GLU A 64 -1.86 0.28 -5.68
CA GLU A 64 -1.68 -0.18 -7.05
C GLU A 64 -2.47 0.66 -8.05
N ASP A 65 -3.73 0.94 -7.76
CA ASP A 65 -4.56 1.75 -8.65
C ASP A 65 -4.02 3.18 -8.77
N CYS A 66 -3.58 3.77 -7.66
CA CYS A 66 -2.87 5.06 -7.67
C CYS A 66 -1.60 5.03 -8.51
N ILE A 67 -0.78 3.98 -8.38
CA ILE A 67 0.47 3.84 -9.16
C ILE A 67 0.16 3.67 -10.65
N LYS A 68 -0.84 2.86 -11.01
CA LYS A 68 -1.30 2.73 -12.41
C LYS A 68 -1.79 4.05 -12.96
N GLN A 69 -2.57 4.80 -12.20
CA GLN A 69 -3.06 6.13 -12.60
C GLN A 69 -1.92 7.13 -12.77
N ALA A 70 -0.88 7.04 -11.94
CA ALA A 70 0.34 7.84 -12.07
C ALA A 70 1.27 7.38 -13.21
N GLY A 71 0.96 6.27 -13.89
CA GLY A 71 1.77 5.71 -14.97
C GLY A 71 2.97 4.88 -14.50
N GLY A 72 3.01 4.49 -13.22
CA GLY A 72 4.06 3.64 -12.65
C GLY A 72 3.87 2.15 -12.97
N ASP A 73 4.98 1.42 -12.99
CA ASP A 73 5.00 0.00 -13.34
C ASP A 73 4.66 -0.90 -12.13
N VAL A 74 3.36 -1.11 -11.91
CA VAL A 74 2.87 -1.99 -10.83
C VAL A 74 3.34 -3.43 -10.99
N GLY A 75 3.50 -3.92 -12.22
CA GLY A 75 3.92 -5.30 -12.49
C GLY A 75 5.29 -5.60 -11.89
N SER A 76 6.23 -4.67 -12.05
CA SER A 76 7.57 -4.75 -11.46
C SER A 76 7.51 -4.72 -9.93
N LEU A 77 6.73 -3.81 -9.36
CA LEU A 77 6.58 -3.67 -7.90
C LEU A 77 5.96 -4.89 -7.21
N LYS A 78 5.15 -5.70 -7.91
CA LYS A 78 4.60 -6.95 -7.37
C LYS A 78 5.55 -8.14 -7.49
N THR A 79 6.46 -8.09 -8.46
CA THR A 79 7.39 -9.19 -8.76
C THR A 79 8.67 -9.08 -7.93
N THR A 80 9.04 -7.87 -7.50
CA THR A 80 10.16 -7.64 -6.59
C THR A 80 9.81 -8.21 -5.21
N ALA A 81 10.11 -9.49 -5.01
CA ALA A 81 10.06 -10.12 -3.71
C ALA A 81 11.13 -9.48 -2.81
N LYS A 82 10.70 -8.98 -1.65
CA LYS A 82 11.58 -8.64 -0.54
C LYS A 82 12.12 -9.91 0.12
#